data_AF-A0A7K3ZQH4-F1
#
_entry.id   AF-A0A7K3ZQH4-F1
#
_cell.length_a   1.000
_cell.length_b   1.000
_cell.length_c   1.000
_cell.angle_alpha   90.00
_cell.angle_beta   90.00
_cell.angle_gamma   90.00
#
_symmetry.space_group_name_H-M   'P 1'
#
loop_
_entity.id
_entity.type
_entity.pdbx_description
1 polymer ?
#
loop_
_entity_poly.entity_id
_entity_poly.type
_entity_poly.pdbx_seq_one_letter_code
_entity_poly.pdbx_strand_id
1 'polypeptide(L)'
;MNPNKKCVVVLSGGPDSAAVAYWARNDGYQIYPITFNYGQIAVKETEAAQKIAAKLDTSTKIINLSALQEIFSDVTCLCNKDIELTEEFSSPIIVPFRNAIFLSAAVAYAVSVGASHIFYGAHGSDEPNYPDCRKEFYEAFEKAARLGTETDI
;
A
#
# COMPACT_ATOMS: atom_id res chain seq x y z
N MET A 1 11.11 -0.61 -24.34
CA MET A 1 10.93 -0.68 -22.88
C MET A 1 11.05 -2.15 -22.48
N ASN A 2 11.82 -2.48 -21.45
CA ASN A 2 11.95 -3.86 -20.98
C ASN A 2 10.64 -4.23 -20.25
N PRO A 3 9.84 -5.21 -20.73
CA PRO A 3 8.57 -5.57 -20.10
C PRO A 3 8.73 -5.98 -18.63
N ASN A 4 9.93 -6.44 -18.22
CA ASN A 4 10.26 -6.77 -16.83
C ASN A 4 10.48 -5.55 -15.91
N LYS A 5 10.46 -4.32 -16.42
CA LYS A 5 10.62 -3.10 -15.61
C LYS A 5 9.30 -2.35 -15.42
N LYS A 6 8.16 -3.04 -15.34
CA LYS A 6 6.90 -2.45 -14.90
C LYS A 6 6.62 -2.83 -13.46
N CYS A 7 6.24 -1.85 -12.63
CA CYS A 7 5.89 -2.11 -11.25
C CYS A 7 4.63 -1.35 -10.81
N VAL A 8 3.86 -1.96 -9.92
CA VAL A 8 2.85 -1.26 -9.13
C VAL A 8 3.49 -0.76 -7.84
N VAL A 9 3.26 0.51 -7.49
CA VAL A 9 3.76 1.08 -6.24
C VAL A 9 2.57 1.46 -5.36
N VAL A 10 2.47 0.87 -4.17
CA VAL A 10 1.48 1.26 -3.16
C VAL A 10 1.88 2.62 -2.59
N LEU A 11 1.21 3.67 -3.05
CA LEU A 11 1.51 5.06 -2.76
C LEU A 11 0.49 5.64 -1.78
N SER A 12 0.84 5.74 -0.50
CA SER A 12 -0.03 6.29 0.55
C SER A 12 0.01 7.81 0.64
N GLY A 13 1.03 8.46 0.06
CA GLY A 13 1.28 9.89 0.25
C GLY A 13 2.24 10.21 1.40
N GLY A 14 2.61 9.20 2.19
CA GLY A 14 3.65 9.29 3.22
C GLY A 14 5.07 9.20 2.66
N PRO A 15 6.08 9.56 3.47
CA PRO A 15 7.48 9.65 3.05
C PRO A 15 8.05 8.33 2.54
N ASP A 16 7.73 7.19 3.18
CA ASP A 16 8.29 5.89 2.81
C ASP A 16 7.79 5.43 1.44
N SER A 17 6.47 5.56 1.22
CA SER A 17 5.87 5.25 -0.08
C SER A 17 6.39 6.17 -1.20
N ALA A 18 6.67 7.44 -0.88
CA ALA A 18 7.28 8.37 -1.82
C ALA A 18 8.73 7.96 -2.14
N ALA A 19 9.54 7.64 -1.13
CA ALA A 19 10.92 7.20 -1.31
C ALA A 19 11.01 5.97 -2.21
N VAL A 20 10.15 4.97 -1.99
CA VAL A 20 10.05 3.78 -2.83
C VAL A 20 9.66 4.13 -4.27
N ALA A 21 8.69 5.03 -4.47
CA ALA A 21 8.26 5.45 -5.80
C ALA A 21 9.38 6.16 -6.59
N TYR A 22 10.10 7.08 -5.94
CA TYR A 22 11.25 7.78 -6.53
C TYR A 22 12.42 6.82 -6.80
N TRP A 23 12.70 5.89 -5.88
CA TRP A 23 13.71 4.86 -6.08
C TRP A 23 13.40 3.96 -7.28
N ALA A 24 12.17 3.43 -7.36
CA ALA A 24 11.75 2.57 -8.48
C ALA A 24 11.86 3.32 -9.82
N ARG A 25 11.43 4.58 -9.85
CA ARG A 25 11.58 5.44 -11.03
C ARG A 25 13.05 5.63 -11.42
N ASN A 26 13.92 5.88 -10.46
CA ASN A 26 15.35 6.07 -10.68
C ASN A 26 16.05 4.77 -11.13
N ASP A 27 15.59 3.61 -10.67
CA ASP A 27 16.06 2.31 -11.15
C ASP A 27 15.55 1.98 -12.57
N GLY A 28 14.71 2.83 -13.15
CA GLY A 28 14.23 2.69 -14.53
C GLY A 28 12.96 1.85 -14.65
N TYR A 29 12.21 1.67 -13.55
CA TYR A 29 10.87 1.11 -13.63
C TYR A 29 9.88 2.11 -14.24
N GLN A 30 8.98 1.58 -15.08
CA GLN A 30 7.71 2.18 -15.40
C GLN A 30 6.75 1.93 -14.24
N ILE A 31 6.49 2.98 -13.47
CA ILE A 31 5.68 2.93 -12.26
C ILE A 31 4.19 3.08 -12.56
N TYR A 32 3.36 2.29 -11.89
CA TYR A 32 1.90 2.35 -11.88
C TYR A 32 1.43 2.53 -10.43
N PRO A 33 1.37 3.77 -9.92
CA PRO A 33 1.02 4.00 -8.53
C PRO A 33 -0.44 3.62 -8.23
N ILE A 34 -0.68 3.08 -7.05
CA ILE A 34 -2.01 2.75 -6.52
C ILE A 34 -2.17 3.33 -5.12
N THR A 35 -3.31 3.96 -4.85
CA THR A 35 -3.64 4.60 -3.56
C THR A 35 -5.00 4.12 -3.08
N PHE A 36 -5.13 3.88 -1.78
CA PHE A 36 -6.35 3.32 -1.19
C PHE A 36 -7.07 4.33 -0.29
N ASN A 37 -8.35 4.54 -0.57
CA ASN A 37 -9.27 5.17 0.36
C ASN A 37 -10.06 4.05 1.05
N TYR A 38 -9.72 3.72 2.29
CA TYR A 38 -10.36 2.65 3.07
C TYR A 38 -11.32 3.19 4.14
N GLY A 39 -11.73 4.46 4.01
CA GLY A 39 -12.55 5.14 5.02
C GLY A 39 -11.73 5.72 6.17
N GLN A 40 -10.44 5.97 5.96
CA GLN A 40 -9.62 6.69 6.92
C GLN A 40 -10.05 8.15 7.04
N ILE A 41 -9.90 8.72 8.24
CA ILE A 41 -10.21 10.13 8.52
C ILE A 41 -9.23 11.07 7.81
N ALA A 42 -7.98 10.63 7.61
CA ALA A 42 -6.90 11.43 7.04
C ALA A 42 -7.01 11.58 5.50
N VAL A 43 -7.93 12.42 5.03
CA VAL A 43 -8.16 12.66 3.59
C VAL A 43 -6.94 13.28 2.89
N LYS A 44 -6.08 14.01 3.62
CA LYS A 44 -4.87 14.68 3.09
C LYS A 44 -3.85 13.71 2.49
N GLU A 45 -3.87 12.44 2.90
CA GLU A 45 -2.96 11.40 2.39
C GLU A 45 -3.18 11.13 0.89
N THR A 46 -4.44 11.05 0.47
CA THR A 46 -4.79 10.82 -0.94
C THR A 46 -4.35 11.99 -1.82
N GLU A 47 -4.53 13.22 -1.34
CA GLU A 47 -4.07 14.42 -2.04
C GLU A 47 -2.53 14.46 -2.15
N ALA A 48 -1.83 14.06 -1.09
CA ALA A 48 -0.37 13.97 -1.11
C ALA A 48 0.11 12.91 -2.11
N ALA A 49 -0.52 11.73 -2.14
CA ALA A 49 -0.22 10.69 -3.12
C ALA A 49 -0.41 11.17 -4.56
N GLN A 50 -1.51 11.90 -4.85
CA GLN A 50 -1.73 12.51 -6.16
C GLN A 50 -0.64 13.51 -6.53
N LYS A 51 -0.22 14.37 -5.59
CA LYS A 51 0.87 15.33 -5.81
C LYS A 51 2.21 14.64 -6.06
N ILE A 52 2.51 13.57 -5.35
CA ILE A 52 3.75 12.79 -5.54
C ILE A 52 3.73 12.11 -6.91
N ALA A 53 2.62 11.46 -7.28
CA ALA A 53 2.46 10.84 -8.60
C ALA A 53 2.65 11.88 -9.73
N ALA A 54 2.05 13.06 -9.58
CA ALA A 54 2.19 14.14 -10.56
C ALA A 54 3.66 14.60 -10.72
N LYS A 55 4.44 14.68 -9.62
CA LYS A 55 5.88 14.99 -9.67
C LYS A 55 6.72 13.89 -10.31
N LEU A 56 6.19 12.69 -10.45
CA LEU A 56 6.81 11.54 -11.13
C LEU A 56 6.32 11.39 -12.58
N ASP A 57 5.62 12.40 -13.12
CA ASP A 57 5.02 12.42 -14.45
C ASP A 57 4.00 11.29 -14.67
N THR A 58 3.26 10.91 -13.63
CA THR A 58 2.22 9.88 -13.68
C THR A 58 0.99 10.27 -12.85
N SER A 59 -0.05 9.44 -12.88
CA SER A 59 -1.21 9.57 -12.00
C SER A 59 -1.32 8.32 -11.12
N THR A 60 -1.86 8.48 -9.91
CA THR A 60 -2.14 7.34 -9.03
C THR A 60 -3.54 6.80 -9.27
N LYS A 61 -3.68 5.48 -9.33
CA LYS A 61 -4.96 4.78 -9.37
C LYS A 61 -5.55 4.79 -7.96
N ILE A 62 -6.61 5.58 -7.75
CA ILE A 62 -7.32 5.60 -6.47
C ILE A 62 -8.35 4.47 -6.46
N ILE A 63 -8.22 3.54 -5.50
CA ILE A 63 -9.19 2.49 -5.23
C ILE A 63 -10.02 2.87 -4.01
N ASN A 64 -11.34 2.91 -4.18
CA ASN A 64 -12.26 3.13 -3.09
C ASN A 64 -12.58 1.79 -2.40
N LEU A 65 -12.14 1.66 -1.16
CA LEU A 65 -12.37 0.57 -0.23
C LEU A 65 -13.11 1.08 1.03
N SER A 66 -13.87 2.18 0.94
CA SER A 66 -14.51 2.83 2.10
C SER A 66 -15.45 1.91 2.90
N ALA A 67 -15.95 0.83 2.30
CA ALA A 67 -16.71 -0.20 3.00
C ALA A 67 -15.92 -0.87 4.15
N LEU A 68 -14.57 -0.85 4.09
CA LEU A 68 -13.74 -1.35 5.19
C LEU A 68 -13.86 -0.51 6.46
N GLN A 69 -14.41 0.71 6.38
CA GLN A 69 -14.70 1.50 7.56
C GLN A 69 -15.64 0.77 8.52
N GLU A 70 -16.59 -0.02 8.01
CA GLU A 70 -17.52 -0.84 8.82
C GLU A 70 -16.79 -1.95 9.61
N ILE A 71 -15.57 -2.31 9.19
CA ILE A 71 -14.74 -3.33 9.84
C ILE A 71 -13.74 -2.64 10.79
N PHE A 72 -13.19 -1.50 10.38
CA PHE A 72 -12.10 -0.83 11.10
C PHE A 72 -12.56 0.17 12.17
N SER A 73 -13.80 0.64 12.12
CA SER A 73 -14.32 1.66 13.05
C SER A 73 -14.24 1.25 14.52
N ASP A 74 -14.28 -0.04 14.81
CA ASP A 74 -14.32 -0.53 16.19
C ASP A 74 -12.92 -0.86 16.75
N VAL A 75 -11.90 -0.84 15.88
CA VAL A 75 -10.55 -1.31 16.22
C VAL A 75 -9.47 -0.25 16.07
N THR A 76 -9.73 0.85 15.34
CA THR A 76 -8.71 1.89 15.15
C THR A 76 -9.22 3.33 15.19
N CYS A 77 -8.44 4.20 15.81
CA CYS A 77 -8.64 5.65 15.81
C CYS A 77 -8.46 6.30 14.42
N LEU A 78 -7.89 5.58 13.45
CA LEU A 78 -7.75 6.06 12.07
C LEU A 78 -9.09 6.07 11.30
N CYS A 79 -10.05 5.26 11.75
CA CYS A 79 -11.38 5.14 11.14
C CYS A 79 -12.51 5.60 12.06
N ASN A 80 -12.24 5.83 13.35
CA ASN A 80 -13.22 6.29 14.34
C ASN A 80 -12.64 7.37 15.27
N LYS A 81 -13.30 8.53 15.33
CA LYS A 81 -12.87 9.68 16.15
C LYS A 81 -13.14 9.50 17.64
N ASP A 82 -14.01 8.56 18.01
CA ASP A 82 -14.39 8.30 19.40
C ASP A 82 -13.35 7.42 20.12
N ILE A 83 -12.41 6.83 19.38
CA ILE A 83 -11.27 6.10 19.93
C ILE A 83 -10.11 7.08 20.15
N GLU A 84 -9.73 7.29 21.41
CA GLU A 84 -8.64 8.21 21.75
C GLU A 84 -7.29 7.75 21.17
N LEU A 85 -6.54 8.72 20.65
CA LEU A 85 -5.16 8.51 20.22
C LEU A 85 -4.27 8.40 21.46
N THR A 86 -3.59 7.28 21.62
CA THR A 86 -2.60 7.10 22.70
C THR A 86 -1.28 7.76 22.33
N GLU A 87 -0.55 8.31 23.31
CA GLU A 87 0.80 8.87 23.09
C GLU A 87 1.82 7.81 22.69
N GLU A 88 1.63 6.58 23.17
CA GLU A 88 2.42 5.42 22.73
C GLU A 88 1.83 4.79 21.47
N PHE A 89 2.72 4.30 20.59
CA PHE A 89 2.33 3.57 19.40
C PHE A 89 1.73 2.21 19.82
N SER A 90 0.40 2.17 19.98
CA SER A 90 -0.31 1.03 20.57
C SER A 90 -1.47 0.55 19.67
N SER A 91 -2.15 -0.52 20.10
CA SER A 91 -3.20 -1.23 19.33
C SER A 91 -4.25 -0.34 18.64
N PRO A 92 -4.72 0.80 19.19
CA PRO A 92 -5.70 1.67 18.52
C PRO A 92 -5.19 2.33 17.23
N ILE A 93 -3.86 2.39 17.03
CA ILE A 93 -3.23 3.01 15.85
C ILE A 93 -2.96 1.96 14.74
N ILE A 94 -2.97 0.67 15.11
CA ILE A 94 -2.67 -0.44 14.20
C ILE A 94 -3.96 -0.91 13.54
N VAL A 95 -4.00 -0.85 12.20
CA VAL A 95 -5.08 -1.45 11.42
C VAL A 95 -4.68 -2.89 11.11
N PRO A 96 -5.29 -3.90 11.77
CA PRO A 96 -4.87 -5.29 11.60
C PRO A 96 -5.09 -5.74 10.15
N PHE A 97 -4.07 -6.38 9.57
CA PHE A 97 -4.14 -7.04 8.25
C PHE A 97 -4.44 -6.11 7.06
N ARG A 98 -4.26 -4.80 7.25
CA ARG A 98 -4.53 -3.79 6.21
C ARG A 98 -3.62 -3.97 5.00
N ASN A 99 -2.34 -4.31 5.20
CA ASN A 99 -1.40 -4.46 4.08
C ASN A 99 -1.78 -5.64 3.19
N ALA A 100 -2.33 -6.73 3.75
CA ALA A 100 -2.81 -7.86 2.97
C ALA A 100 -3.91 -7.43 1.97
N ILE A 101 -4.89 -6.64 2.43
CA ILE A 101 -5.98 -6.15 1.58
C ILE A 101 -5.44 -5.25 0.46
N PHE A 102 -4.52 -4.35 0.79
CA PHE A 102 -3.89 -3.45 -0.17
C PHE A 102 -3.06 -4.21 -1.20
N LEU A 103 -2.26 -5.18 -0.74
CA LEU A 103 -1.46 -6.03 -1.61
C LEU A 103 -2.34 -6.88 -2.53
N SER A 104 -3.49 -7.38 -2.06
CA SER A 104 -4.43 -8.12 -2.92
C SER A 104 -4.95 -7.26 -4.07
N ALA A 105 -5.34 -6.01 -3.78
CA ALA A 105 -5.76 -5.08 -4.83
C ALA A 105 -4.58 -4.66 -5.74
N ALA A 106 -3.37 -4.51 -5.19
CA ALA A 106 -2.17 -4.20 -5.95
C ALA A 106 -1.79 -5.34 -6.91
N VAL A 107 -1.92 -6.62 -6.50
CA VAL A 107 -1.74 -7.80 -7.35
C VAL A 107 -2.72 -7.77 -8.53
N ALA A 108 -4.01 -7.56 -8.27
CA ALA A 108 -5.01 -7.46 -9.34
C ALA A 108 -4.69 -6.32 -10.31
N TYR A 109 -4.23 -5.17 -9.79
CA TYR A 109 -3.84 -4.04 -10.64
C TYR A 109 -2.58 -4.35 -11.46
N ALA A 110 -1.57 -4.97 -10.85
CA ALA A 110 -0.34 -5.35 -11.51
C ALA A 110 -0.59 -6.30 -12.69
N VAL A 111 -1.44 -7.31 -12.51
CA VAL A 111 -1.89 -8.19 -13.59
C VAL A 111 -2.54 -7.38 -14.72
N SER A 112 -3.43 -6.43 -14.39
CA SER A 112 -4.14 -5.64 -15.40
C SER A 112 -3.24 -4.73 -16.25
N VAL A 113 -2.11 -4.26 -15.70
CA VAL A 113 -1.15 -3.37 -16.40
C VAL A 113 0.06 -4.13 -16.96
N GLY A 114 0.13 -5.44 -16.72
CA GLY A 114 1.26 -6.30 -17.06
C GLY A 114 2.53 -5.95 -16.30
N ALA A 115 2.41 -5.61 -15.01
CA ALA A 115 3.53 -5.43 -14.09
C ALA A 115 3.86 -6.74 -13.37
N SER A 116 5.15 -7.02 -13.19
CA SER A 116 5.67 -8.21 -12.49
C SER A 116 6.30 -7.87 -11.14
N HIS A 117 6.20 -6.62 -10.71
CA HIS A 117 6.78 -6.15 -9.45
C HIS A 117 5.75 -5.33 -8.69
N ILE A 118 5.66 -5.54 -7.39
CA ILE A 118 4.87 -4.73 -6.48
C ILE A 118 5.80 -4.20 -5.41
N PHE A 119 5.78 -2.88 -5.20
CA PHE A 119 6.52 -2.23 -4.13
C PHE A 119 5.56 -1.57 -3.15
N TYR A 120 5.76 -1.82 -1.86
CA TYR A 120 5.04 -1.15 -0.77
C TYR A 120 6.05 -0.77 0.32
N GLY A 121 5.88 0.43 0.89
CA GLY A 121 6.85 1.04 1.80
C GLY A 121 6.81 0.52 3.24
N ALA A 122 6.66 -0.79 3.45
CA ALA A 122 6.78 -1.37 4.79
C ALA A 122 8.24 -1.35 5.24
N HIS A 123 8.50 -0.85 6.45
CA HIS A 123 9.85 -0.77 7.02
C HIS A 123 10.04 -1.79 8.15
N GLY A 124 11.26 -2.32 8.29
CA GLY A 124 11.57 -3.35 9.30
C GLY A 124 11.35 -2.90 10.76
N SER A 125 11.37 -1.59 11.03
CA SER A 125 11.03 -1.02 12.35
C SER A 125 9.56 -1.15 12.72
N ASP A 126 8.69 -1.42 11.73
CA ASP A 126 7.26 -1.57 11.93
C ASP A 126 6.90 -3.01 12.32
N GLU A 127 7.78 -3.99 12.08
CA GLU A 127 7.57 -5.41 12.35
C GLU A 127 7.11 -5.78 13.78
N PRO A 128 7.57 -5.08 14.85
CA PRO A 128 7.07 -5.34 16.21
C PRO A 128 5.56 -5.07 16.34
N ASN A 129 5.06 -4.09 15.59
CA ASN A 129 3.69 -3.58 15.70
C ASN A 129 2.78 -4.07 14.56
N TYR A 130 3.36 -4.40 13.40
CA TYR A 130 2.66 -4.81 12.18
C TYR A 130 3.17 -6.17 11.71
N PRO A 131 2.48 -7.27 12.08
CA PRO A 131 2.83 -8.61 11.59
C PRO A 131 2.81 -8.72 10.05
N ASP A 132 1.99 -7.92 9.39
CA ASP A 132 1.85 -7.81 7.94
C ASP A 132 2.90 -6.90 7.26
N CYS A 133 3.94 -6.50 8.00
CA CYS A 133 5.17 -5.89 7.45
C CYS A 133 6.38 -6.85 7.48
N ARG A 134 6.24 -8.01 8.13
CA ARG A 134 7.35 -8.97 8.34
C ARG A 134 7.73 -9.72 7.08
N LYS A 135 8.98 -10.16 7.04
CA LYS A 135 9.52 -10.98 5.94
C LYS A 135 8.71 -12.23 5.66
N GLU A 136 8.41 -13.00 6.69
CA GLU A 136 7.66 -14.24 6.56
C GLU A 136 6.26 -14.00 5.98
N PHE A 137 5.66 -12.84 6.28
CA PHE A 137 4.37 -12.46 5.72
C PHE A 137 4.47 -12.15 4.23
N TYR A 138 5.36 -11.25 3.81
CA TYR A 138 5.41 -10.86 2.40
C TYR A 138 5.92 -11.98 1.48
N GLU A 139 6.80 -12.87 1.96
CA GLU A 139 7.20 -14.08 1.21
C GLU A 139 6.03 -15.06 1.05
N ALA A 140 5.23 -15.25 2.11
CA ALA A 140 4.02 -16.08 2.02
C ALA A 140 2.97 -15.45 1.09
N PHE A 141 2.83 -14.12 1.12
CA PHE A 141 1.92 -13.39 0.26
C PHE A 141 2.34 -13.45 -1.21
N GLU A 142 3.62 -13.27 -1.51
CA GLU A 142 4.20 -13.42 -2.86
C GLU A 142 3.90 -14.82 -3.42
N LYS A 143 4.12 -15.86 -2.62
CA LYS A 143 3.77 -17.24 -3.01
C LYS A 143 2.28 -17.39 -3.32
N ALA A 144 1.40 -16.83 -2.46
CA ALA A 144 -0.03 -16.88 -2.68
C ALA A 144 -0.45 -16.12 -3.95
N ALA A 145 0.15 -14.95 -4.21
CA ALA A 145 -0.10 -14.16 -5.40
C ALA A 145 0.26 -14.94 -6.67
N ARG A 146 1.47 -15.52 -6.74
CA ARG A 146 1.91 -16.35 -7.88
C ARG A 146 1.00 -17.55 -8.13
N LEU A 147 0.58 -18.24 -7.08
CA LEU A 147 -0.38 -19.35 -7.20
C LEU A 147 -1.75 -18.89 -7.69
N GLY A 148 -2.21 -17.72 -7.24
CA GLY A 148 -3.52 -17.17 -7.60
C GLY A 148 -3.57 -16.57 -9.01
N THR A 149 -2.44 -16.11 -9.54
CA THR A 149 -2.39 -15.47 -10.87
C THR A 149 -1.75 -16.34 -11.95
N GLU A 150 -1.03 -17.41 -11.59
CA GLU A 150 -0.18 -18.19 -12.49
C GLU A 150 0.86 -17.34 -13.25
N THR A 151 1.33 -16.24 -12.64
CA THR A 151 2.35 -15.34 -13.20
C THR A 151 3.51 -15.14 -12.25
N ASP A 152 4.68 -14.76 -12.80
CA ASP A 152 5.83 -14.31 -12.02
C ASP A 152 5.62 -12.85 -11.59
N ILE A 153 5.06 -12.69 -10.39
CA ILE A 153 4.72 -11.43 -9.71
C ILE A 153 5.27 -11.43 -8.29
#